data_AF-A0A1J3I3L5-F1
#
_entry.id   AF-A0A1J3I3L5-F1
#
_cell.length_a   1.000
_cell.length_b   1.000
_cell.length_c   1.000
_cell.angle_alpha   90.00
_cell.angle_beta   90.00
_cell.angle_gamma   90.00
#
_symmetry.space_group_name_H-M   'P 1'
#
loop_
_entity.id
_entity.type
_entity.pdbx_description
1 polymer ?
#
loop_
_entity_poly.entity_id
_entity_poly.type
_entity_poly.pdbx_seq_one_letter_code
_entity_poly.pdbx_strand_id
1 'polypeptide(L)'
;VLPEGFLDRTSDRGKVIGWAPQVAVLAKPAIGGFVTHCGWNSMLESLWFGVPMVTWPLYAEQKINAFEMVEELGLAVEIRKYFRGDLLAGGMEMLTAEDIERAIRRVMEEDSDVRNRVKEMAVKYHVALMDGGSSKTALTKFIQDVIENV
;
A
#
# COMPACT_ATOMS: atom_id res chain seq x y z
N VAL A 1 5.69 -11.41 -20.26
CA VAL A 1 6.31 -10.87 -21.50
C VAL A 1 5.96 -9.40 -21.59
N LEU A 2 6.92 -8.52 -21.90
CA LEU A 2 6.66 -7.07 -22.08
C LEU A 2 6.43 -6.75 -23.57
N PRO A 3 5.73 -5.65 -23.90
CA PRO A 3 5.59 -5.21 -25.29
C PRO A 3 6.97 -4.97 -25.93
N GLU A 4 7.07 -5.20 -27.24
CA GLU A 4 8.29 -4.97 -28.00
C GLU A 4 8.79 -3.53 -27.81
N GLY A 5 10.10 -3.37 -27.55
CA GLY A 5 10.75 -2.07 -27.32
C GLY A 5 10.32 -1.33 -26.04
N PHE A 6 9.55 -1.94 -25.12
CA PHE A 6 9.05 -1.26 -23.91
C PHE A 6 10.17 -0.70 -23.03
N LEU A 7 11.23 -1.47 -22.80
CA LEU A 7 12.34 -1.05 -21.94
C LEU A 7 13.10 0.14 -22.55
N ASP A 8 13.35 0.12 -23.87
CA ASP A 8 14.05 1.20 -24.55
C ASP A 8 13.23 2.50 -24.51
N ARG A 9 11.92 2.42 -24.84
CA ARG A 9 11.01 3.57 -24.84
C ARG A 9 10.77 4.20 -23.46
N THR A 10 11.08 3.49 -22.38
CA THR A 10 10.84 3.95 -21.00
C THR A 10 12.10 4.15 -20.19
N SER A 11 13.28 3.95 -20.79
CA SER A 11 14.58 3.96 -20.11
C SER A 11 14.93 5.28 -19.43
N ASP A 12 14.37 6.41 -19.89
CA ASP A 12 14.55 7.75 -19.34
C ASP A 12 13.72 8.02 -18.08
N ARG A 13 12.65 7.24 -17.85
CA ARG A 13 11.60 7.54 -16.85
C ARG A 13 11.18 6.36 -15.99
N GLY A 14 11.62 5.15 -16.31
CA GLY A 14 11.16 3.91 -15.70
C GLY A 14 12.27 2.88 -15.54
N LYS A 15 12.09 1.99 -14.57
CA LYS A 15 13.02 0.89 -14.33
C LYS A 15 12.23 -0.37 -13.99
N VAL A 16 12.55 -1.48 -14.66
CA VAL A 16 11.96 -2.80 -14.40
C VAL A 16 13.02 -3.68 -13.75
N ILE A 17 12.70 -4.25 -12.59
CA ILE A 17 13.57 -5.15 -11.82
C ILE A 17 12.74 -6.30 -11.25
N GLY A 18 13.36 -7.45 -10.98
CA GLY A 18 12.68 -8.60 -10.41
C GLY A 18 12.39 -8.46 -8.92
N TRP A 19 13.41 -8.17 -8.12
CA TRP A 19 13.28 -7.90 -6.69
C TRP A 19 13.89 -6.55 -6.36
N ALA A 20 13.23 -5.83 -5.45
CA ALA A 20 13.65 -4.53 -4.96
C ALA A 20 13.68 -4.53 -3.43
N PRO A 21 14.58 -3.77 -2.78
CA PRO A 21 14.50 -3.53 -1.35
C PRO A 21 13.32 -2.58 -1.05
N GLN A 22 12.09 -3.11 -1.03
CA GLN A 22 10.83 -2.34 -1.00
C GLN A 22 10.80 -1.25 0.08
N VAL A 23 11.13 -1.60 1.32
CA VAL A 23 11.23 -0.65 2.44
C VAL A 23 12.18 0.52 2.11
N ALA A 24 13.35 0.23 1.55
CA ALA A 24 14.32 1.25 1.19
C ALA A 24 13.89 2.12 0.01
N VAL A 25 13.05 1.59 -0.88
CA VAL A 25 12.42 2.35 -1.97
C VAL A 25 11.35 3.28 -1.39
N LEU A 26 10.39 2.75 -0.62
CA LEU A 26 9.29 3.51 -0.01
C LEU A 26 9.80 4.63 0.91
N ALA A 27 10.94 4.43 1.57
CA ALA A 27 11.59 5.44 2.40
C ALA A 27 12.14 6.65 1.63
N LYS A 28 12.19 6.63 0.29
CA LYS A 28 12.75 7.72 -0.51
C LYS A 28 11.71 8.83 -0.73
N PRO A 29 12.08 10.11 -0.55
CA PRO A 29 11.19 11.25 -0.82
C PRO A 29 10.69 11.33 -2.27
N ALA A 30 11.39 10.70 -3.21
CA ALA A 30 11.01 10.67 -4.62
C ALA A 30 9.80 9.76 -4.92
N ILE A 31 9.35 8.93 -3.97
CA ILE A 31 8.22 8.03 -4.19
C ILE A 31 6.92 8.77 -3.95
N GLY A 32 6.21 9.04 -5.04
CA GLY A 32 4.92 9.74 -5.02
C GLY A 32 3.71 8.85 -4.76
N GLY A 33 3.83 7.53 -4.97
CA GLY A 33 2.76 6.56 -4.75
C GLY A 33 3.21 5.10 -4.93
N PHE A 34 2.40 4.15 -4.45
CA PHE A 34 2.70 2.73 -4.45
C PHE A 34 1.50 1.89 -4.95
N VAL A 35 1.64 1.19 -6.07
CA VAL A 35 0.64 0.20 -6.52
C VAL A 35 0.92 -1.12 -5.81
N THR A 36 -0.05 -1.61 -5.03
CA THR A 36 0.15 -2.75 -4.14
C THR A 36 -0.96 -3.79 -4.29
N HIS A 37 -0.58 -5.05 -4.12
CA HIS A 37 -1.52 -6.16 -3.96
C HIS A 37 -2.30 -6.15 -2.64
N CYS A 38 -2.10 -5.16 -1.78
CA CYS A 38 -2.84 -5.00 -0.52
C CYS A 38 -2.57 -6.11 0.52
N GLY A 39 -1.42 -6.79 0.44
CA GLY A 39 -0.94 -7.60 1.56
C GLY A 39 -0.65 -6.69 2.75
N TRP A 40 -1.07 -7.11 3.95
CA TRP A 40 -1.05 -6.25 5.14
C TRP A 40 0.30 -5.62 5.42
N ASN A 41 1.40 -6.38 5.31
CA ASN A 41 2.75 -5.88 5.52
C ASN A 41 3.12 -4.74 4.56
N SER A 42 2.80 -4.88 3.27
CA SER A 42 3.10 -3.83 2.27
C SER A 42 2.31 -2.56 2.53
N MET A 43 1.10 -2.67 3.08
CA MET A 43 0.28 -1.52 3.44
C MET A 43 0.84 -0.81 4.67
N LEU A 44 1.24 -1.57 5.70
CA LEU A 44 1.92 -1.01 6.87
C LEU A 44 3.22 -0.28 6.50
N GLU A 45 4.04 -0.86 5.61
CA GLU A 45 5.25 -0.21 5.10
C GLU A 45 4.95 1.11 4.37
N SER A 46 3.92 1.12 3.51
CA SER A 46 3.49 2.32 2.79
C SER A 46 3.05 3.43 3.74
N LEU A 47 2.20 3.09 4.72
CA LEU A 47 1.69 4.03 5.72
C LEU A 47 2.79 4.53 6.64
N TRP A 48 3.74 3.66 7.02
CA TRP A 48 4.91 4.04 7.81
C TRP A 48 5.72 5.15 7.14
N PHE A 49 5.91 5.09 5.83
CA PHE A 49 6.64 6.13 5.08
C PHE A 49 5.73 7.22 4.50
N GLY A 50 4.42 7.22 4.82
CA GLY A 50 3.48 8.23 4.32
C GLY A 50 3.30 8.22 2.80
N VAL A 51 3.46 7.05 2.17
CA VAL A 51 3.29 6.88 0.72
C VAL A 51 1.84 6.48 0.42
N PRO A 52 1.09 7.26 -0.39
CA PRO A 52 -0.26 6.89 -0.78
C PRO A 52 -0.24 5.69 -1.74
N MET A 53 -1.30 4.89 -1.74
CA MET A 53 -1.30 3.61 -2.46
C MET A 53 -2.47 3.48 -3.45
N VAL A 54 -2.24 2.69 -4.50
CA VAL A 54 -3.28 2.16 -5.37
C VAL A 54 -3.52 0.70 -5.01
N THR A 55 -4.77 0.34 -4.71
CA THR A 55 -5.12 -1.03 -4.32
C THR A 55 -5.40 -1.91 -5.53
N TRP A 56 -4.64 -3.00 -5.68
CA TRP A 56 -4.84 -4.04 -6.70
C TRP A 56 -4.79 -5.43 -6.07
N PRO A 57 -5.78 -5.81 -5.25
CA PRO A 57 -5.77 -7.07 -4.51
C PRO A 57 -5.79 -8.29 -5.42
N LEU A 58 -5.05 -9.34 -5.05
CA LEU A 58 -4.87 -10.55 -5.87
C LEU A 58 -5.51 -11.81 -5.25
N TYR A 59 -5.40 -12.01 -3.95
CA TYR A 59 -5.85 -13.22 -3.25
C TYR A 59 -5.96 -13.04 -1.73
N ALA A 60 -6.37 -14.09 -1.01
CA ALA A 60 -6.48 -14.12 0.46
C ALA A 60 -7.34 -12.96 1.01
N GLU A 61 -6.88 -12.29 2.08
CA GLU A 61 -7.59 -11.20 2.75
C GLU A 61 -7.38 -9.83 2.08
N GLN A 62 -6.57 -9.75 1.02
CA GLN A 62 -6.16 -8.50 0.38
C GLN A 62 -7.33 -7.63 -0.08
N LYS A 63 -8.45 -8.23 -0.48
CA LYS A 63 -9.66 -7.50 -0.86
C LYS A 63 -10.33 -6.80 0.33
N ILE A 64 -10.29 -7.43 1.51
CA ILE A 64 -10.80 -6.84 2.74
C ILE A 64 -9.90 -5.67 3.13
N ASN A 65 -8.58 -5.86 3.11
CA ASN A 65 -7.64 -4.77 3.36
C ASN A 65 -7.83 -3.60 2.39
N ALA A 66 -8.02 -3.90 1.10
CA ALA A 66 -8.27 -2.89 0.07
C ALA A 66 -9.57 -2.11 0.33
N PHE A 67 -10.65 -2.81 0.71
CA PHE A 67 -11.93 -2.20 1.06
C PHE A 67 -11.79 -1.25 2.25
N GLU A 68 -11.20 -1.71 3.36
CA GLU A 68 -10.98 -0.89 4.55
C GLU A 68 -10.19 0.38 4.21
N MET A 69 -9.14 0.26 3.40
CA MET A 69 -8.28 1.41 3.10
C MET A 69 -8.85 2.39 2.09
N VAL A 70 -9.72 1.95 1.19
CA VAL A 70 -10.41 2.84 0.25
C VAL A 70 -11.66 3.43 0.88
N GLU A 71 -12.57 2.58 1.37
CA GLU A 71 -13.93 2.98 1.73
C GLU A 71 -14.06 3.42 3.20
N GLU A 72 -13.36 2.77 4.13
CA GLU A 72 -13.49 3.10 5.57
C GLU A 72 -12.51 4.19 6.01
N LEU A 73 -11.24 4.06 5.63
CA LEU A 73 -10.17 4.95 6.09
C LEU A 73 -9.87 6.10 5.12
N GLY A 74 -10.17 5.91 3.82
CA GLY A 74 -9.85 6.90 2.78
C GLY A 74 -8.35 7.14 2.60
N LEU A 75 -7.54 6.09 2.77
CA LEU A 75 -6.06 6.12 2.70
C LEU A 75 -5.51 5.61 1.37
N ALA A 76 -6.37 5.17 0.45
CA ALA A 76 -5.95 4.57 -0.81
C ALA A 76 -6.86 4.93 -1.98
N VAL A 77 -6.33 4.77 -3.19
CA VAL A 77 -7.07 4.87 -4.45
C VAL A 77 -7.31 3.46 -4.98
N GLU A 78 -8.56 3.13 -5.33
CA GLU A 78 -8.85 1.84 -5.95
C GLU A 78 -8.39 1.78 -7.41
N ILE A 79 -7.78 0.67 -7.85
CA ILE A 79 -7.37 0.47 -9.25
C ILE A 79 -8.56 0.60 -10.21
N ARG A 80 -9.68 -0.03 -9.85
CA ARG A 80 -10.96 0.06 -10.55
C ARG A 80 -12.08 -0.33 -9.59
N LYS A 81 -13.15 0.46 -9.61
CA LYS A 81 -14.37 0.17 -8.87
C LYS A 81 -14.96 -1.17 -9.26
N TYR A 82 -15.29 -1.99 -8.26
CA TYR A 82 -15.88 -3.32 -8.44
C TYR A 82 -14.97 -4.31 -9.17
N PHE A 83 -13.65 -4.15 -9.09
CA PHE A 83 -12.70 -5.14 -9.60
C PHE A 83 -12.95 -6.53 -9.01
N ARG A 84 -13.06 -7.56 -9.85
CA ARG A 84 -13.39 -8.93 -9.44
C ARG A 84 -12.25 -9.91 -9.70
N GLY A 85 -12.32 -11.03 -8.98
CA GLY A 85 -11.48 -12.19 -9.22
C GLY A 85 -10.53 -12.49 -8.07
N ASP A 86 -10.06 -13.71 -8.03
CA ASP A 86 -9.13 -14.26 -7.06
C ASP A 86 -8.16 -15.17 -7.79
N LEU A 87 -6.86 -14.84 -7.71
CA LEU A 87 -5.83 -15.58 -8.42
C LEU A 87 -5.74 -17.03 -7.93
N LEU A 88 -5.99 -17.29 -6.65
CA LEU A 88 -5.97 -18.65 -6.08
C LEU A 88 -7.25 -19.44 -6.43
N ALA A 89 -8.37 -18.76 -6.66
CA ALA A 89 -9.60 -19.40 -7.16
C ALA A 89 -9.61 -19.57 -8.69
N GLY A 90 -8.51 -19.27 -9.38
CA GLY A 90 -8.33 -19.53 -10.81
C GLY A 90 -9.03 -18.54 -11.75
N GLY A 91 -9.46 -17.38 -11.25
CA GLY A 91 -10.13 -16.39 -12.09
C GLY A 91 -9.84 -14.97 -11.65
N MET A 92 -9.11 -14.22 -12.46
CA MET A 92 -8.81 -12.81 -12.22
C MET A 92 -9.37 -11.97 -13.37
N GLU A 93 -10.11 -10.91 -13.06
CA GLU A 93 -10.58 -10.00 -14.08
C GLU A 93 -9.40 -9.24 -14.69
N MET A 94 -9.42 -9.03 -16.00
CA MET A 94 -8.40 -8.25 -16.67
C MET A 94 -8.64 -6.76 -16.46
N LEU A 95 -7.56 -6.02 -16.21
CA LEU A 95 -7.55 -4.56 -16.19
C LEU A 95 -7.10 -4.04 -17.55
N THR A 96 -7.68 -2.91 -17.98
CA THR A 96 -7.21 -2.22 -19.18
C THR A 96 -6.06 -1.27 -18.83
N ALA A 97 -5.35 -0.79 -19.86
CA ALA A 97 -4.30 0.21 -19.65
C ALA A 97 -4.88 1.53 -19.09
N GLU A 98 -6.10 1.90 -19.51
CA GLU A 98 -6.81 3.09 -19.07
C GLU A 98 -7.22 3.00 -17.59
N ASP A 99 -7.58 1.81 -17.11
CA ASP A 99 -7.85 1.57 -15.68
C ASP A 99 -6.61 1.86 -14.84
N ILE A 100 -5.46 1.30 -15.25
CA ILE A 100 -4.18 1.47 -14.56
C ILE A 100 -3.73 2.92 -14.62
N GLU A 101 -3.78 3.55 -15.79
CA GLU A 101 -3.39 4.95 -15.99
C GLU A 101 -4.21 5.88 -15.09
N ARG A 102 -5.53 5.73 -15.07
CA ARG A 102 -6.43 6.55 -14.25
C ARG A 102 -6.09 6.46 -12.77
N ALA A 103 -5.85 5.25 -12.25
CA ALA A 103 -5.52 5.07 -10.85
C ALA A 103 -4.14 5.65 -10.48
N ILE A 104 -3.13 5.47 -11.36
CA ILE A 104 -1.80 6.06 -11.18
C ILE A 104 -1.89 7.59 -11.19
N ARG A 105 -2.65 8.19 -12.12
CA ARG A 105 -2.82 9.65 -12.14
C ARG A 105 -3.44 10.18 -10.85
N ARG A 106 -4.51 9.53 -10.37
CA ARG A 106 -5.19 9.91 -9.12
C ARG A 106 -4.27 9.83 -7.90
N VAL A 107 -3.49 8.76 -7.74
CA VAL A 107 -2.60 8.63 -6.57
C VAL A 107 -1.45 9.64 -6.59
N MET A 108 -1.06 10.11 -7.79
CA MET A 108 0.02 11.09 -7.98
C MET A 108 -0.45 12.55 -7.81
N GLU A 109 -1.73 12.81 -7.55
CA GLU A 109 -2.22 14.15 -7.24
C GLU A 109 -1.62 14.65 -5.91
N GLU A 110 -0.93 15.79 -5.96
CA GLU A 110 -0.18 16.35 -4.81
C GLU A 110 -1.10 16.85 -3.69
N ASP A 111 -2.20 17.52 -4.03
CA ASP A 111 -3.13 18.12 -3.05
C ASP A 111 -4.37 17.26 -2.82
N SER A 112 -4.24 15.93 -2.93
CA SER A 112 -5.36 15.01 -2.72
C SER A 112 -5.64 14.74 -1.23
N ASP A 113 -6.91 14.61 -0.87
CA ASP A 113 -7.35 14.22 0.48
C ASP A 113 -6.70 12.91 0.95
N VAL A 114 -6.52 11.95 0.03
CA VAL A 114 -5.84 10.68 0.31
C VAL A 114 -4.40 10.92 0.77
N ARG A 115 -3.64 11.77 0.07
CA ARG A 115 -2.25 12.07 0.44
C ARG A 115 -2.17 12.74 1.81
N ASN A 116 -3.08 13.68 2.09
CA ASN A 116 -3.13 14.36 3.38
C ASN A 116 -3.44 13.38 4.52
N ARG A 117 -4.46 12.53 4.35
CA ARG A 117 -4.80 11.48 5.34
C ARG A 117 -3.67 10.48 5.55
N VAL A 118 -2.95 10.09 4.50
CA VAL A 118 -1.81 9.19 4.61
C VAL A 118 -0.66 9.82 5.39
N LYS A 119 -0.35 11.11 5.16
CA LYS A 119 0.65 11.83 5.95
C LYS A 119 0.27 11.90 7.43
N GLU A 120 -0.99 12.20 7.74
CA GLU A 120 -1.50 12.17 9.12
C GLU A 120 -1.42 10.78 9.75
N MET A 121 -1.74 9.74 8.97
CA MET A 121 -1.67 8.36 9.44
C MET A 121 -0.24 7.92 9.73
N ALA A 122 0.73 8.33 8.90
CA ALA A 122 2.15 8.05 9.14
C ALA A 122 2.62 8.58 10.51
N VAL A 123 2.22 9.80 10.87
CA VAL A 123 2.51 10.37 12.19
C VAL A 123 1.91 9.51 13.31
N LYS A 124 0.65 9.07 13.16
CA LYS A 124 -0.02 8.21 14.15
C LYS A 124 0.69 6.85 14.29
N TYR A 125 1.14 6.27 13.18
CA TYR A 125 1.90 5.02 13.16
C TYR A 125 3.21 5.15 13.95
N HIS A 126 3.97 6.22 13.74
CA HIS A 126 5.18 6.47 14.51
C HIS A 126 4.88 6.65 16.00
N VAL A 127 3.91 7.51 16.34
CA VAL A 127 3.55 7.79 17.74
C VAL A 127 3.08 6.53 18.48
N ALA A 128 2.34 5.63 17.81
CA ALA A 128 1.87 4.38 18.42
C ALA A 128 3.01 3.47 18.93
N LEU A 129 4.19 3.53 18.29
CA LEU A 129 5.36 2.73 18.65
C LEU A 129 6.33 3.41 19.61
N MET A 130 6.22 4.72 19.81
CA MET A 130 7.07 5.47 20.76
C MET A 130 6.72 5.13 22.22
N ASP A 131 7.59 5.53 23.14
CA ASP A 131 7.33 5.39 24.57
C ASP A 131 6.07 6.16 24.97
N GLY A 132 5.17 5.47 25.70
CA GLY A 132 3.82 5.97 26.00
C GLY A 132 2.80 5.82 24.85
N GLY A 133 3.24 5.38 23.67
CA GLY A 133 2.38 5.07 22.52
C GLY A 133 1.47 3.86 22.77
N SER A 134 0.37 3.79 22.01
CA SER A 134 -0.67 2.77 22.20
C SER A 134 -0.16 1.35 22.00
N SER A 135 0.55 1.07 20.91
CA SER A 135 1.10 -0.26 20.60
C SER A 135 2.23 -0.65 21.56
N LYS A 136 3.11 0.29 21.92
CA LYS A 136 4.17 0.05 22.93
C LYS A 136 3.56 -0.29 24.30
N THR A 137 2.51 0.44 24.70
CA THR A 137 1.76 0.18 25.93
C THR A 137 1.07 -1.17 25.89
N ALA A 138 0.40 -1.51 24.78
CA ALA A 138 -0.27 -2.79 24.61
C ALA A 138 0.71 -3.97 24.70
N LEU A 139 1.88 -3.87 24.05
CA LEU A 139 2.93 -4.88 24.14
C LEU A 139 3.47 -5.04 25.57
N THR A 140 3.68 -3.92 26.27
CA THR A 140 4.17 -3.96 27.66
C THR A 140 3.15 -4.65 28.58
N LYS A 141 1.86 -4.34 28.42
CA LYS A 141 0.78 -5.00 29.16
C LYS A 141 0.72 -6.50 28.85
N PHE A 142 0.84 -6.87 27.58
CA PHE A 142 0.88 -8.28 27.17
C PHE A 142 2.05 -9.02 27.83
N ILE A 143 3.25 -8.44 27.81
CA ILE A 143 4.43 -9.05 28.46
C ILE A 143 4.19 -9.22 29.97
N GLN A 144 3.64 -8.21 30.64
CA GLN A 144 3.34 -8.28 32.06
C GLN A 144 2.34 -9.41 32.37
N ASP A 145 1.26 -9.48 31.59
CA ASP A 145 0.23 -10.51 31.73
C ASP A 145 0.80 -11.93 31.54
N VAL A 146 1.69 -12.11 30.57
CA VAL A 146 2.39 -13.39 30.36
C VAL A 146 3.29 -13.74 31.53
N ILE A 147 4.03 -12.78 32.09
CA ILE A 147 4.92 -13.02 33.24
C ILE A 147 4.13 -13.35 34.51
N GLU A 148 2.93 -12.78 34.67
CA GLU A 148 2.09 -13.01 35.86
C GLU A 148 1.28 -14.31 35.80
N ASN A 149 0.96 -14.79 34.59
CA ASN A 149 0.03 -15.92 34.40
C ASN A 149 0.67 -17.19 33.78
N VAL A 150 1.97 -17.17 33.48
CA VAL A 150 2.75 -18.35 33.05
C VAL A 150 3.80 -18.67 34.11
#